data_AF-A0A022RW10-F1
#
_entry.id   AF-A0A022RW10-F1
#
_cell.length_a   1.000
_cell.length_b   1.000
_cell.length_c   1.000
_cell.angle_alpha   90.00
_cell.angle_beta   90.00
_cell.angle_gamma   90.00
#
_symmetry.space_group_name_H-M   'P 1'
#
loop_
_entity.id
_entity.type
_entity.pdbx_description
1 polymer ?
#
loop_
_entity_poly.entity_id
_entity_poly.type
_entity_poly.pdbx_seq_one_letter_code
_entity_poly.pdbx_strand_id
1 'polypeptide(L)'
;KITTVLRTYSPSQFENGTWDNGGSCNRTRPIGREEVDRGGPDLEYRRIQVEEIKTARNEGGRNGNKFEVLDVTEMMLMRPDGHPGVNWGNQWMKGYSDCIHWCLPGPIDVWNEILLEMIKRQSQIELSSETETGL
;
A
#
# COMPACT_ATOMS: atom_id res chain seq x y z
N LYS A 1 -12.45 16.45 16.95
CA LYS A 1 -12.70 15.05 16.53
C LYS A 1 -11.70 14.73 15.44
N ILE A 2 -10.89 13.68 15.60
CA ILE A 2 -9.82 13.33 14.67
C ILE A 2 -10.24 12.07 13.90
N THR A 3 -9.92 12.04 12.61
CA THR A 3 -9.86 10.79 11.85
C THR A 3 -8.43 10.30 11.84
N THR A 4 -8.24 9.05 12.27
CA THR A 4 -6.98 8.32 12.12
C THR A 4 -7.15 7.28 11.03
N VAL A 5 -6.22 7.23 10.07
CA VAL A 5 -6.19 6.22 9.02
C VAL A 5 -4.94 5.35 9.19
N LEU A 6 -5.11 4.04 9.29
CA LEU A 6 -4.00 3.09 9.27
C LEU A 6 -3.83 2.53 7.87
N ARG A 7 -2.66 2.71 7.28
CA ARG A 7 -2.23 2.00 6.08
C ARG A 7 -1.70 0.63 6.48
N THR A 8 -2.26 -0.45 5.93
CA THR A 8 -1.78 -1.81 6.20
C THR A 8 -0.37 -2.05 5.64
N TYR A 9 0.22 -3.20 5.95
CA TYR A 9 1.60 -3.56 5.63
C TYR A 9 1.89 -3.46 4.12
N SER A 10 3.07 -2.92 3.77
CA SER A 10 3.58 -2.90 2.40
C SER A 10 4.56 -4.07 2.28
N PRO A 11 4.26 -5.10 1.48
CA PRO A 11 5.10 -6.29 1.36
C PRO A 11 6.43 -5.99 0.68
N SER A 12 7.47 -6.74 1.06
CA SER A 12 8.70 -6.87 0.28
C SER A 12 8.58 -8.03 -0.69
N GLN A 13 9.08 -7.91 -1.92
CA GLN A 13 8.86 -8.93 -2.96
C GLN A 13 10.16 -9.48 -3.53
N PHE A 14 10.99 -10.03 -2.64
CA PHE A 14 12.21 -10.74 -3.06
C PHE A 14 11.88 -12.12 -3.63
N GLU A 15 12.57 -12.47 -4.71
CA GLU A 15 12.57 -13.79 -5.34
C GLU A 15 14.00 -14.33 -5.41
N ASN A 16 14.11 -15.66 -5.35
CA ASN A 16 15.38 -16.39 -5.41
C ASN A 16 16.41 -15.98 -4.34
N GLY A 17 15.92 -15.47 -3.20
CA GLY A 17 16.72 -15.02 -2.08
C GLY A 17 15.98 -14.00 -1.22
N THR A 18 16.71 -13.39 -0.30
CA THR A 18 16.32 -12.32 0.62
C THR A 18 17.18 -11.09 0.35
N TRP A 19 16.91 -10.02 1.09
CA TRP A 19 17.61 -8.74 0.98
C TRP A 19 19.14 -8.85 1.13
N ASP A 20 19.66 -9.86 1.83
CA ASP A 20 21.07 -10.05 2.16
C ASP A 20 21.77 -11.22 1.43
N ASN A 21 21.01 -12.12 0.79
CA ASN A 21 21.56 -13.36 0.21
C ASN A 21 21.38 -13.50 -1.31
N GLY A 22 21.14 -12.38 -2.02
CA GLY A 22 21.05 -12.35 -3.49
C GLY A 22 19.63 -12.36 -4.04
N GLY A 23 18.62 -12.04 -3.23
CA GLY A 23 17.25 -11.87 -3.69
C GLY A 23 17.10 -10.71 -4.69
N SER A 24 16.12 -10.84 -5.58
CA SER A 24 15.82 -9.84 -6.63
C SER A 24 14.31 -9.72 -6.89
N CYS A 25 13.90 -8.68 -7.60
CA CYS A 25 12.50 -8.39 -7.97
C CYS A 25 12.46 -7.90 -9.42
N ASN A 26 12.72 -8.81 -10.35
CA ASN A 26 12.87 -8.48 -11.78
C ASN A 26 11.57 -8.62 -12.57
N ARG A 27 10.41 -8.77 -11.90
CA ARG A 27 9.13 -8.83 -12.60
C ARG A 27 8.84 -7.47 -13.23
N THR A 28 8.24 -7.50 -14.41
CA THR A 28 7.95 -6.31 -15.23
C THR A 28 6.45 -6.15 -15.51
N ARG A 29 5.63 -7.01 -14.91
CA ARG A 29 4.17 -6.96 -15.02
C ARG A 29 3.51 -7.26 -13.66
N PRO A 30 2.31 -6.71 -13.42
CA PRO A 30 1.48 -7.13 -12.31
C PRO A 30 1.09 -8.60 -12.42
N ILE A 31 0.71 -9.19 -11.29
CA ILE A 31 0.24 -10.59 -11.20
C ILE A 31 -1.23 -10.65 -10.79
N GLY A 32 -1.90 -11.75 -11.14
CA GLY A 32 -3.28 -12.03 -10.74
C GLY A 32 -3.42 -12.31 -9.24
N ARG A 33 -4.65 -12.24 -8.71
CA ARG A 33 -4.93 -12.55 -7.30
C ARG A 33 -4.62 -14.01 -6.94
N GLU A 34 -4.80 -14.89 -7.91
CA GLU A 34 -4.53 -16.32 -7.85
C GLU A 34 -3.03 -16.64 -7.82
N GLU A 35 -2.19 -15.73 -8.31
CA GLU A 35 -0.73 -15.85 -8.32
C GLU A 35 -0.08 -15.28 -7.05
N VAL A 36 -0.85 -14.54 -6.22
CA VAL A 36 -0.35 -13.99 -4.96
C VAL A 36 -0.01 -15.14 -4.00
N ASP A 37 1.21 -15.14 -3.47
CA ASP A 37 1.59 -16.02 -2.38
C ASP A 37 0.82 -15.62 -1.11
N ARG A 38 -0.04 -16.53 -0.65
CA ARG A 38 -0.84 -16.37 0.57
C ARG A 38 -0.27 -17.14 1.76
N GLY A 39 0.82 -17.87 1.58
CA GLY A 39 1.50 -18.64 2.62
C GLY A 39 2.54 -17.81 3.41
N GLY A 40 2.94 -16.65 2.88
CA GLY A 40 3.86 -15.73 3.54
C GLY A 40 3.25 -14.94 4.71
N PRO A 41 4.10 -14.28 5.52
CA PRO A 41 3.67 -13.55 6.72
C PRO A 41 2.89 -12.25 6.40
N ASP A 42 2.90 -11.78 5.15
CA ASP A 42 2.31 -10.50 4.74
C ASP A 42 0.82 -10.40 5.10
N LEU A 43 0.06 -11.48 4.83
CA LEU A 43 -1.36 -11.54 5.13
C LEU A 43 -1.65 -11.69 6.63
N GLU A 44 -0.72 -12.29 7.38
CA GLU A 44 -0.81 -12.34 8.84
C GLU A 44 -0.61 -10.95 9.45
N TYR A 45 0.40 -10.20 8.99
CA TYR A 45 0.61 -8.82 9.43
C TYR A 45 -0.60 -7.94 9.11
N ARG A 46 -1.14 -8.07 7.89
CA ARG A 46 -2.39 -7.40 7.51
C ARG A 46 -3.53 -7.78 8.45
N ARG A 47 -3.71 -9.08 8.77
CA ARG A 47 -4.78 -9.56 9.65
C ARG A 47 -4.70 -8.89 11.02
N ILE A 48 -3.52 -8.88 11.63
CA ILE A 48 -3.29 -8.26 12.95
C ILE A 48 -3.62 -6.76 12.90
N GLN A 49 -3.14 -6.05 11.88
CA GLN A 49 -3.43 -4.61 11.71
C GLN A 49 -4.92 -4.31 11.54
N VAL A 50 -5.62 -5.14 10.77
CA VAL A 50 -7.07 -5.00 10.53
C VAL A 50 -7.88 -5.34 11.78
N GLU A 51 -7.45 -6.33 12.57
CA GLU A 51 -8.07 -6.65 13.87
C GLU A 51 -7.89 -5.50 14.87
N GLU A 52 -6.67 -4.97 14.98
CA GLU A 52 -6.37 -3.91 15.94
C GLU A 52 -7.15 -2.62 15.65
N ILE A 53 -7.25 -2.23 14.37
CA ILE A 53 -8.03 -1.02 14.05
C ILE A 53 -9.53 -1.20 14.22
N LYS A 54 -10.06 -2.44 14.13
CA LYS A 54 -11.45 -2.73 14.51
C LYS A 54 -11.65 -2.54 16.01
N THR A 55 -10.70 -2.99 16.84
CA THR A 55 -10.70 -2.73 18.29
C THR A 55 -10.67 -1.22 18.57
N ALA A 56 -9.74 -0.49 17.96
CA ALA A 56 -9.63 0.96 18.12
C ALA A 56 -10.91 1.70 17.69
N ARG A 57 -11.59 1.24 16.63
CA ARG A 57 -12.88 1.80 16.20
C ARG A 57 -13.98 1.58 17.25
N ASN A 58 -14.05 0.40 17.86
CA ASN A 58 -15.04 0.06 18.88
C ASN A 58 -14.81 0.81 20.20
N GLU A 59 -13.55 0.98 20.61
CA GLU A 59 -13.19 1.64 21.86
C GLU A 59 -13.14 3.17 21.72
N GLY A 60 -12.40 3.66 20.72
CA GLY A 60 -12.16 5.08 20.49
C GLY A 60 -13.33 5.83 19.86
N GLY A 61 -14.27 5.12 19.24
CA GLY A 61 -15.53 5.70 18.73
C GLY A 61 -16.36 6.37 19.84
N ARG A 62 -16.21 5.92 21.09
CA ARG A 62 -16.90 6.48 22.27
C ARG A 62 -16.56 7.95 22.53
N ASN A 63 -15.38 8.41 22.09
CA ASN A 63 -14.92 9.80 22.25
C ASN A 63 -15.14 10.66 20.98
N GLY A 64 -15.85 10.13 19.99
CA GLY A 64 -16.13 10.81 18.72
C GLY A 64 -14.95 10.85 17.74
N ASN A 65 -13.87 10.09 17.99
CA ASN A 65 -12.80 9.88 17.03
C ASN A 65 -13.18 8.80 16.02
N LYS A 66 -12.68 8.92 14.79
CA LYS A 66 -12.90 7.94 13.71
C LYS A 66 -11.61 7.19 13.41
N PHE A 67 -11.73 5.89 13.17
CA PHE A 67 -10.62 5.02 12.83
C PHE A 67 -10.96 4.28 11.53
N GLU A 68 -10.13 4.47 10.51
CA GLU A 68 -10.29 3.84 9.20
C GLU A 68 -9.03 3.12 8.76
N VAL A 69 -9.21 2.17 7.84
CA VAL A 69 -8.11 1.39 7.28
C VAL A 69 -7.97 1.67 5.79
N LEU A 70 -6.75 2.02 5.38
CA LEU A 70 -6.31 2.01 4.00
C LEU A 70 -5.64 0.65 3.76
N ASP A 71 -6.42 -0.30 3.26
CA ASP A 71 -5.98 -1.69 3.13
C ASP A 71 -5.26 -1.93 1.80
N VAL A 72 -3.92 -1.89 1.84
CA VAL A 72 -3.05 -1.94 0.66
C VAL A 72 -2.38 -3.28 0.44
N THR A 73 -2.23 -4.12 1.47
CA THR A 73 -1.31 -5.27 1.41
C THR A 73 -1.60 -6.22 0.25
N GLU A 74 -2.86 -6.64 0.05
CA GLU A 74 -3.19 -7.59 -1.03
C GLU A 74 -2.99 -6.97 -2.42
N MET A 75 -3.37 -5.70 -2.61
CA MET A 75 -3.15 -5.04 -3.92
C MET A 75 -1.67 -4.79 -4.20
N MET A 76 -0.84 -4.63 -3.18
CA MET A 76 0.61 -4.46 -3.34
C MET A 76 1.32 -5.79 -3.58
N LEU A 77 0.83 -6.90 -3.00
CA LEU A 77 1.30 -8.23 -3.38
C LEU A 77 1.10 -8.51 -4.87
N MET A 78 0.10 -7.91 -5.50
CA MET A 78 -0.16 -8.03 -6.95
C MET A 78 0.77 -7.17 -7.82
N ARG A 79 1.65 -6.34 -7.24
CA ARG A 79 2.49 -5.36 -7.95
C ARG A 79 4.00 -5.59 -7.84
N PRO A 80 4.52 -6.81 -8.07
CA PRO A 80 5.98 -7.06 -8.04
C PRO A 80 6.76 -6.30 -9.12
N ASP A 81 6.06 -5.74 -10.10
CA ASP A 81 6.60 -4.83 -11.13
C ASP A 81 6.90 -3.41 -10.63
N GLY A 82 6.49 -3.07 -9.42
CA GLY A 82 6.57 -1.71 -8.89
C GLY A 82 7.89 -1.34 -8.22
N HIS A 83 8.82 -2.30 -8.06
CA HIS A 83 10.06 -2.09 -7.32
C HIS A 83 11.17 -1.53 -8.21
N PRO A 84 12.09 -0.72 -7.66
CA PRO A 84 13.25 -0.22 -8.39
C PRO A 84 14.28 -1.33 -8.65
N GLY A 85 14.29 -2.42 -7.87
CA GLY A 85 15.20 -3.53 -8.06
C GLY A 85 16.65 -3.06 -8.03
N VAL A 86 17.44 -3.38 -9.05
CA VAL A 86 18.83 -2.93 -9.17
C VAL A 86 18.98 -1.46 -9.57
N ASN A 87 17.89 -0.81 -10.02
CA ASN A 87 17.90 0.55 -10.55
C ASN A 87 17.71 1.64 -9.48
N TRP A 88 17.70 1.27 -8.19
CA TRP A 88 17.53 2.20 -7.07
C TRP A 88 18.73 3.14 -6.81
N GLY A 89 19.82 2.97 -7.57
CA GLY A 89 20.91 3.95 -7.64
C GLY A 89 21.85 3.98 -6.44
N ASN A 90 21.88 2.94 -5.60
CA ASN A 90 22.77 2.92 -4.45
C ASN A 90 24.24 2.71 -4.83
N GLN A 91 25.06 3.72 -4.52
CA GLN A 91 26.50 3.74 -4.79
C GLN A 91 27.33 2.77 -3.91
N TRP A 92 26.80 2.39 -2.74
CA TRP A 92 27.48 1.59 -1.71
C TRP A 92 27.05 0.11 -1.69
N MET A 93 25.85 -0.21 -2.16
CA MET A 93 25.27 -1.56 -2.19
C MET A 93 25.12 -2.07 -3.62
N LYS A 94 26.18 -1.93 -4.43
CA LYS A 94 26.21 -2.47 -5.79
C LYS A 94 25.98 -3.97 -5.76
N GLY A 95 24.99 -4.45 -6.50
CA GLY A 95 24.61 -5.86 -6.59
C GLY A 95 23.40 -6.25 -5.74
N TYR A 96 22.93 -5.39 -4.83
CA TYR A 96 21.69 -5.60 -4.09
C TYR A 96 20.50 -4.98 -4.82
N SER A 97 19.38 -5.71 -4.82
CA SER A 97 18.10 -5.22 -5.32
C SER A 97 17.28 -4.61 -4.20
N ASP A 98 16.72 -3.43 -4.42
CA ASP A 98 15.71 -2.86 -3.54
C ASP A 98 14.33 -3.37 -3.96
N CYS A 99 13.83 -4.33 -3.21
CA CYS A 99 12.51 -4.96 -3.38
C CYS A 99 11.56 -4.62 -2.22
N ILE A 100 11.81 -3.51 -1.54
CA ILE A 100 11.02 -3.02 -0.40
C ILE A 100 10.37 -1.69 -0.78
N HIS A 101 11.11 -0.81 -1.45
CA HIS A 101 10.61 0.49 -1.89
C HIS A 101 9.93 0.42 -3.25
N TRP A 102 9.22 1.49 -3.60
CA TRP A 102 8.41 1.57 -4.82
C TRP A 102 8.95 2.66 -5.75
N CYS A 103 8.92 2.40 -7.05
CA CYS A 103 9.17 3.41 -8.08
C CYS A 103 8.12 4.53 -8.02
N LEU A 104 8.52 5.73 -8.45
CA LEU A 104 7.64 6.88 -8.67
C LEU A 104 7.85 7.44 -10.09
N PRO A 105 6.78 7.64 -10.88
CA PRO A 105 5.40 7.21 -10.61
C PRO A 105 5.29 5.67 -10.54
N GLY A 106 4.29 5.15 -9.81
CA GLY A 106 4.21 3.72 -9.56
C GLY A 106 2.98 3.27 -8.75
N PRO A 107 2.94 1.99 -8.30
CA PRO A 107 1.77 1.43 -7.62
C PRO A 107 1.35 2.21 -6.37
N ILE A 108 2.30 2.88 -5.71
CA ILE A 108 2.06 3.62 -4.49
C ILE A 108 1.22 4.88 -4.71
N ASP A 109 1.13 5.39 -5.95
CA ASP A 109 0.26 6.53 -6.28
C ASP A 109 -1.21 6.21 -5.99
N VAL A 110 -1.64 4.95 -6.15
CA VAL A 110 -3.01 4.52 -5.84
C VAL A 110 -3.33 4.62 -4.34
N TRP A 111 -2.33 4.58 -3.46
CA TRP A 111 -2.57 4.75 -2.01
C TRP A 111 -3.05 6.18 -1.74
N ASN A 112 -2.45 7.15 -2.42
CA ASN A 112 -2.80 8.56 -2.30
C ASN A 112 -4.19 8.82 -2.90
N GLU A 113 -4.52 8.20 -4.04
CA GLU A 113 -5.86 8.30 -4.64
C GLU A 113 -6.95 7.75 -3.71
N ILE A 114 -6.74 6.55 -3.14
CA ILE A 114 -7.69 5.95 -2.20
C ILE A 114 -7.78 6.78 -0.92
N LEU A 115 -6.66 7.25 -0.37
CA LEU A 115 -6.65 8.10 0.82
C LEU A 115 -7.42 9.41 0.58
N LEU A 116 -7.20 10.04 -0.57
CA LEU A 116 -7.92 11.25 -0.97
C LEU A 116 -9.43 10.99 -1.05
N GLU A 117 -9.83 9.87 -1.65
CA GLU A 117 -11.24 9.46 -1.71
C GLU A 117 -11.83 9.20 -0.31
N MET A 118 -11.08 8.56 0.59
CA MET A 118 -11.49 8.38 1.99
C MET A 118 -11.69 9.73 2.69
N ILE A 119 -10.79 10.69 2.49
CA ILE A 119 -10.92 12.04 3.07
C ILE A 119 -12.14 12.76 2.52
N LYS A 120 -12.38 12.70 1.20
CA LYS A 120 -13.57 13.31 0.55
C LYS A 120 -14.87 12.75 1.13
N ARG A 121 -15.00 11.42 1.21
CA ARG A 121 -16.18 10.75 1.78
C ARG A 121 -16.45 11.14 3.22
N GLN A 122 -15.40 11.39 4.00
CA GLN A 122 -15.56 11.78 5.40
C GLN A 122 -15.85 13.26 5.62
N SER A 123 -15.39 14.11 4.71
CA SER A 123 -15.57 15.56 4.79
C SER A 123 -16.86 16.05 4.12
N GLN A 124 -17.62 15.16 3.48
CA GLN A 124 -18.77 15.51 2.62
C GLN A 124 -18.39 16.56 1.56
N ILE A 125 -17.13 16.56 1.11
CA ILE A 125 -16.70 17.41 0.00
C ILE A 125 -17.23 16.74 -1.27
N GLU A 126 -18.42 17.17 -1.69
CA GLU A 126 -18.79 17.06 -3.10
C GLU A 126 -17.80 17.91 -3.88
N LEU A 127 -16.95 17.27 -4.68
CA LEU A 127 -16.37 17.95 -5.82
C LEU A 127 -17.55 18.37 -6.67
N SER A 128 -17.92 19.65 -6.60
CA SER A 128 -18.78 20.25 -7.59
C SER A 128 -18.16 19.88 -8.93
N SER A 129 -18.84 19.03 -9.69
CA SER A 129 -18.55 18.88 -11.10
C SER A 129 -18.61 20.29 -11.66
N GLU A 130 -17.48 20.83 -12.11
CA GLU A 130 -17.51 21.90 -13.07
C GLU A 130 -18.15 21.29 -14.31
N THR A 131 -19.49 21.36 -14.37
CA THR A 131 -20.17 21.39 -15.65
C THR A 131 -19.67 22.65 -16.33
N GLU A 132 -18.71 22.48 -17.24
CA GLU A 132 -18.45 23.42 -18.31
C GLU A 132 -19.74 23.59 -19.12
N THR A 133 -20.61 24.48 -18.65
CA THR A 133 -21.55 25.19 -19.51
C THR A 133 -20.93 26.52 -19.86
N GLY A 134 -20.50 26.67 -21.12
CA GLY A 134 -20.33 27.97 -21.75
C GLY A 134 -18.98 28.23 -22.40
N LEU A 135 -18.77 27.71 -23.61
CA LEU A 135 -18.76 28.54 -24.83
C LEU A 135 -19.16 27.72 -26.06
#